data_AF-A0A1Q8B540-F1
#
_entry.id   AF-A0A1Q8B540-F1
#
_cell.length_a   1.000
_cell.length_b   1.000
_cell.length_c   1.000
_cell.angle_alpha   90.00
_cell.angle_beta   90.00
_cell.angle_gamma   90.00
#
_symmetry.space_group_name_H-M   'P 1'
#
loop_
_entity.id
_entity.type
_entity.pdbx_description
1 polymer ?
#
loop_
_entity_poly.entity_id
_entity_poly.type
_entity_poly.pdbx_seq_one_letter_code
_entity_poly.pdbx_strand_id
1 'polypeptide(L)'
;MRSRFANAVLLAPTVVALWFLNSFAFQYLTVDRDRYGIYWDRQEWLYFHIIAGGLALLLGPLQFWLGLNRREIFVHRIIGAAYVLCVLVSATAGLYLAQHTDFGWIFGMGLTAMSLAWIVATSFATIAICRHVIEQHLEWMIRSYVLTFGFVTFRMFTGSLQVAGVGTTQEQMTAASWF
;
A
#
# COMPACT_ATOMS: atom_id res chain seq x y z
N MET A 1 -22.48 -7.50 -20.15
CA MET A 1 -21.95 -6.11 -20.08
C MET A 1 -21.31 -5.77 -18.73
N ARG A 2 -21.97 -6.04 -17.58
CA ARG A 2 -21.40 -5.77 -16.23
C ARG A 2 -20.00 -6.36 -15.95
N SER A 3 -19.69 -7.56 -16.44
CA SER A 3 -18.38 -8.21 -16.20
C SER A 3 -17.21 -7.56 -16.94
N ARG A 4 -17.41 -7.07 -18.17
CA ARG A 4 -16.35 -6.41 -18.96
C ARG A 4 -15.94 -5.07 -18.34
N PHE A 5 -16.92 -4.32 -17.85
CA PHE A 5 -16.67 -3.06 -17.16
C PHE A 5 -15.97 -3.29 -15.81
N ALA A 6 -16.43 -4.26 -15.01
CA ALA A 6 -15.77 -4.63 -13.76
C ALA A 6 -14.31 -5.08 -13.96
N ASN A 7 -14.04 -5.88 -15.00
CA ASN A 7 -12.67 -6.30 -15.33
C ASN A 7 -11.79 -5.13 -15.78
N ALA A 8 -12.35 -4.19 -16.56
CA ALA A 8 -11.63 -2.99 -16.98
C ALA A 8 -11.30 -2.06 -15.79
N VAL A 9 -12.22 -1.94 -14.82
CA VAL A 9 -12.01 -1.15 -13.60
C VAL A 9 -10.90 -1.75 -12.71
N LEU A 10 -10.71 -3.07 -12.70
CA LEU A 10 -9.64 -3.72 -11.96
C LEU A 10 -8.30 -3.72 -12.72
N LEU A 11 -8.32 -3.60 -14.05
CA LEU A 11 -7.11 -3.58 -14.87
C LEU A 11 -6.25 -2.34 -14.60
N ALA A 12 -6.87 -1.16 -14.51
CA ALA A 12 -6.14 0.09 -14.27
C ALA A 12 -5.29 0.07 -12.99
N PRO A 13 -5.83 -0.24 -11.79
CA PRO A 13 -5.02 -0.31 -10.58
C PRO A 13 -3.98 -1.44 -10.66
N THR A 14 -4.25 -2.57 -11.33
CA THR A 14 -3.24 -3.61 -11.55
C THR A 14 -2.07 -3.10 -12.39
N VAL A 15 -2.32 -2.39 -13.49
CA VAL A 15 -1.26 -1.83 -14.35
C VAL A 15 -0.44 -0.80 -13.57
N VAL A 16 -1.09 0.09 -12.82
CA VAL A 16 -0.40 1.08 -11.99
C VAL A 16 0.44 0.41 -10.91
N ALA A 17 -0.08 -0.64 -10.25
CA ALA A 17 0.68 -1.40 -9.26
C ALA A 17 1.92 -2.07 -9.87
N LEU A 18 1.79 -2.70 -11.04
CA LEU A 18 2.92 -3.31 -11.74
C LEU A 18 3.98 -2.27 -12.15
N TRP A 19 3.54 -1.12 -12.68
CA TRP A 19 4.45 -0.01 -12.99
C TRP A 19 5.19 0.48 -11.75
N PHE A 20 4.48 0.66 -10.63
CA PHE A 20 5.08 1.08 -9.36
C PHE A 20 6.10 0.07 -8.86
N LEU A 21 5.75 -1.22 -8.86
CA LEU A 21 6.63 -2.28 -8.39
C LEU A 21 7.92 -2.33 -9.21
N ASN A 22 7.80 -2.27 -10.53
CA ASN A 22 8.95 -2.27 -11.43
C ASN A 22 9.83 -1.03 -11.25
N SER A 23 9.21 0.15 -11.08
CA SER A 23 9.93 1.43 -11.06
C SER A 23 10.55 1.75 -9.70
N PHE A 24 9.91 1.32 -8.60
CA PHE A 24 10.27 1.75 -7.25
C PHE A 24 10.57 0.62 -6.27
N ALA A 25 10.00 -0.58 -6.46
CA ALA A 25 10.10 -1.67 -5.47
C ALA A 25 11.19 -2.69 -5.79
N PHE A 26 11.20 -3.24 -7.00
CA PHE A 26 12.06 -4.38 -7.35
C PHE A 26 13.57 -4.09 -7.27
N GLN A 27 13.96 -2.82 -7.41
CA GLN A 27 15.35 -2.39 -7.21
C GLN A 27 15.88 -2.64 -5.79
N TYR A 28 14.99 -2.78 -4.80
CA TYR A 28 15.32 -3.10 -3.41
C TYR A 28 15.22 -4.61 -3.11
N LEU A 29 15.00 -5.47 -4.12
CA LEU A 29 15.15 -6.92 -3.92
C LEU A 29 16.60 -7.38 -4.04
N THR A 30 17.48 -6.50 -4.52
CA THR A 30 18.93 -6.68 -4.49
C THR A 30 19.48 -5.93 -3.28
N VAL A 31 20.07 -6.65 -2.33
CA VAL A 31 20.72 -6.06 -1.15
C VAL A 31 21.92 -5.22 -1.60
N ASP A 32 21.79 -3.90 -1.51
CA ASP A 32 22.81 -2.93 -1.97
C ASP A 32 22.81 -1.72 -1.04
N ARG A 33 23.96 -1.40 -0.45
CA ARG A 33 24.06 -0.34 0.57
C ARG A 33 23.71 1.04 0.01
N ASP A 34 24.13 1.35 -1.21
CA ASP A 34 23.93 2.66 -1.81
C ASP A 34 22.44 2.88 -2.15
N ARG A 35 21.73 1.82 -2.52
CA ARG A 35 20.28 1.89 -2.79
C ARG A 35 19.45 2.09 -1.53
N TYR A 36 19.84 1.43 -0.44
CA TYR A 36 19.09 1.46 0.82
C TYR A 36 19.31 2.78 1.55
N GLY A 37 20.51 3.37 1.38
CA GLY A 37 20.88 4.65 1.96
C GLY A 37 20.60 4.66 3.47
N ILE A 38 19.73 5.58 3.89
CA ILE A 38 19.37 5.78 5.29
C ILE A 38 18.79 4.51 5.94
N TYR A 39 18.22 3.61 5.16
CA TYR A 39 17.58 2.38 5.65
C TYR A 39 18.51 1.17 5.72
N TRP A 40 19.81 1.30 5.41
CA TRP A 40 20.75 0.18 5.42
C TRP A 40 20.77 -0.58 6.75
N ASP A 41 20.89 0.14 7.87
CA ASP A 41 20.94 -0.47 9.22
C ASP A 41 19.60 -1.11 9.65
N ARG A 42 18.56 -0.93 8.84
CA ARG A 42 17.20 -1.43 9.04
C ARG A 42 16.62 -2.08 7.78
N GLN A 43 17.49 -2.64 6.95
CA GLN A 43 17.14 -3.26 5.66
C GLN A 43 16.07 -4.35 5.79
N GLU A 44 16.08 -5.12 6.88
CA GLU A 44 15.09 -6.14 7.22
C GLU A 44 13.64 -5.58 7.18
N TRP A 45 13.45 -4.41 7.81
CA TRP A 45 12.16 -3.73 7.87
C TRP A 45 11.75 -3.19 6.50
N LEU A 46 12.71 -2.64 5.74
CA LEU A 46 12.44 -2.21 4.37
C LEU A 46 12.02 -3.39 3.49
N TYR A 47 12.68 -4.55 3.64
CA TYR A 47 12.30 -5.79 2.96
C TYR A 47 10.89 -6.24 3.30
N PHE A 48 10.55 -6.30 4.60
CA PHE A 48 9.20 -6.68 5.02
C PHE A 48 8.15 -5.71 4.48
N HIS A 49 8.43 -4.41 4.50
CA HIS A 49 7.54 -3.41 3.95
C HIS A 49 7.32 -3.61 2.43
N ILE A 50 8.39 -3.74 1.67
CA ILE A 50 8.31 -3.81 0.20
C ILE A 50 7.65 -5.11 -0.26
N ILE A 51 8.04 -6.26 0.31
CA ILE A 51 7.49 -7.56 -0.10
C ILE A 51 6.02 -7.66 0.32
N ALA A 52 5.70 -7.38 1.59
CA ALA A 52 4.33 -7.51 2.06
C ALA A 52 3.41 -6.44 1.43
N GLY A 53 3.86 -5.19 1.30
CA GLY A 53 3.10 -4.13 0.64
C GLY A 53 2.88 -4.40 -0.84
N GLY A 54 3.90 -4.90 -1.54
CA GLY A 54 3.79 -5.31 -2.93
C GLY A 54 2.81 -6.46 -3.15
N LEU A 55 2.81 -7.46 -2.26
CA LEU A 55 1.80 -8.51 -2.28
C LEU A 55 0.40 -7.94 -2.02
N ALA A 56 0.22 -7.08 -1.01
CA ALA A 56 -1.08 -6.45 -0.74
C ALA A 56 -1.62 -5.68 -1.96
N LEU A 57 -0.77 -4.93 -2.67
CA LEU A 57 -1.11 -4.22 -3.92
C LEU A 57 -1.64 -5.17 -4.99
N LEU A 58 -1.03 -6.35 -5.16
CA LEU A 58 -1.40 -7.31 -6.21
C LEU A 58 -2.61 -8.18 -5.82
N LEU A 59 -2.78 -8.49 -4.53
CA LEU A 59 -3.89 -9.33 -4.06
C LEU A 59 -5.24 -8.59 -4.06
N GLY A 60 -5.24 -7.25 -3.93
CA GLY A 60 -6.49 -6.47 -3.88
C GLY A 60 -7.39 -6.60 -5.12
N PRO A 61 -6.91 -6.38 -6.36
CA PRO A 61 -7.73 -6.55 -7.56
C PRO A 61 -8.29 -7.97 -7.68
N LEU A 62 -7.48 -8.97 -7.35
CA LEU A 62 -7.89 -10.36 -7.34
C LEU A 62 -9.01 -10.61 -6.30
N GLN A 63 -8.90 -10.03 -5.11
CA GLN A 63 -9.94 -10.08 -4.07
C GLN A 63 -11.27 -9.50 -4.55
N PHE A 64 -11.25 -8.30 -5.14
CA PHE A 64 -12.46 -7.66 -5.66
C PHE A 64 -13.09 -8.50 -6.80
N TRP A 65 -12.27 -9.02 -7.71
CA TRP A 65 -12.76 -9.88 -8.80
C TRP A 65 -13.43 -11.15 -8.28
N LEU A 66 -12.81 -11.84 -7.31
CA LEU A 66 -13.39 -13.05 -6.69
C LEU A 66 -14.69 -12.75 -5.95
N GLY A 67 -14.74 -11.64 -5.22
CA GLY A 67 -15.93 -11.20 -4.50
C GLY A 67 -17.12 -10.89 -5.41
N LEU A 68 -16.87 -10.30 -6.58
CA LEU A 68 -17.90 -10.00 -7.58
C LEU A 68 -18.46 -11.25 -8.24
N ASN A 69 -17.63 -12.27 -8.45
CA ASN A 69 -18.03 -13.48 -9.18
C ASN A 69 -18.69 -14.55 -8.29
N ARG A 70 -18.53 -14.47 -6.96
CA ARG A 70 -19.11 -15.38 -5.93
C ARG A 70 -18.90 -16.89 -6.15
N ARG A 71 -18.15 -17.29 -7.18
CA ARG A 71 -17.96 -18.71 -7.56
C ARG A 71 -16.94 -19.42 -6.68
N GLU A 72 -16.03 -18.70 -6.03
CA GLU A 72 -14.91 -19.28 -5.29
C GLU A 72 -14.74 -18.63 -3.91
N ILE A 73 -15.76 -18.76 -3.05
CA ILE A 73 -15.75 -18.13 -1.71
C ILE A 73 -14.60 -18.61 -0.83
N PHE A 74 -14.17 -19.86 -1.01
CA PHE A 74 -13.02 -20.44 -0.30
C PHE A 74 -11.73 -19.73 -0.69
N VAL A 75 -11.49 -19.56 -2.00
CA VAL A 75 -10.32 -18.84 -2.52
C VAL A 75 -10.35 -17.38 -2.09
N HIS A 76 -11.52 -16.74 -2.12
CA HIS A 76 -11.69 -15.37 -1.62
C HIS A 76 -11.24 -15.26 -0.15
N ARG A 77 -11.63 -16.19 0.72
CA ARG A 77 -11.23 -16.18 2.14
C ARG A 77 -9.72 -16.35 2.34
N ILE A 78 -9.09 -17.29 1.64
CA ILE A 78 -7.64 -17.52 1.76
C ILE A 78 -6.86 -16.28 1.32
N ILE A 79 -7.18 -15.76 0.14
CA ILE A 79 -6.47 -14.60 -0.41
C ILE A 79 -6.79 -13.35 0.43
N GLY A 80 -8.00 -13.21 0.98
CA GLY A 80 -8.36 -12.12 1.88
C GLY A 80 -7.56 -12.15 3.18
N ALA A 81 -7.39 -13.34 3.78
CA ALA A 81 -6.53 -13.51 4.95
C ALA A 81 -5.06 -13.18 4.64
N ALA A 82 -4.55 -13.63 3.48
CA ALA A 82 -3.20 -13.29 3.02
C ALA A 82 -3.03 -11.78 2.83
N TYR A 83 -4.01 -11.11 2.21
CA TYR A 83 -4.02 -9.65 2.07
C TYR A 83 -3.96 -8.94 3.43
N VAL A 84 -4.81 -9.32 4.38
CA VAL A 84 -4.82 -8.71 5.73
C VAL A 84 -3.47 -8.89 6.42
N LEU A 85 -2.88 -10.09 6.36
CA LEU A 85 -1.54 -10.34 6.93
C LEU A 85 -0.47 -9.47 6.27
N CYS A 86 -0.49 -9.36 4.94
CA CYS A 86 0.42 -8.52 4.18
C CYS A 86 0.31 -7.05 4.60
N VAL A 87 -0.90 -6.52 4.72
CA VAL A 87 -1.14 -5.14 5.21
C VAL A 87 -0.54 -4.95 6.60
N LEU A 88 -0.82 -5.87 7.54
CA LEU A 88 -0.34 -5.72 8.92
C LEU A 88 1.19 -5.76 9.01
N VAL A 89 1.84 -6.68 8.30
CA VAL A 89 3.31 -6.76 8.24
C VAL A 89 3.89 -5.50 7.60
N SER A 90 3.35 -5.11 6.45
CA SER A 90 3.85 -3.96 5.69
C SER A 90 3.70 -2.64 6.43
N ALA A 91 2.53 -2.41 7.04
CA ALA A 91 2.24 -1.19 7.77
C ALA A 91 3.04 -1.10 9.07
N THR A 92 3.23 -2.21 9.77
CA THR A 92 4.08 -2.25 10.98
C THR A 92 5.53 -1.93 10.64
N ALA A 93 6.05 -2.50 9.55
CA ALA A 93 7.37 -2.13 9.07
C ALA A 93 7.44 -0.66 8.60
N GLY A 94 6.39 -0.16 7.95
CA GLY A 94 6.25 1.25 7.57
C GLY A 94 6.31 2.21 8.76
N LEU A 95 5.64 1.87 9.87
CA LEU A 95 5.70 2.64 11.12
C LEU A 95 7.13 2.73 11.65
N TYR A 96 7.84 1.60 11.70
CA TYR A 96 9.23 1.58 12.15
C TYR A 96 10.13 2.45 11.25
N LEU A 97 9.98 2.32 9.92
CA LEU A 97 10.76 3.10 8.95
C LEU A 97 10.45 4.61 9.03
N ALA A 98 9.18 4.98 9.29
CA ALA A 98 8.75 6.37 9.42
C ALA A 98 9.40 7.08 10.62
N GLN A 99 9.70 6.36 11.70
CA GLN A 99 10.40 6.90 12.87
C GLN A 99 11.90 7.11 12.65
N HIS A 100 12.46 6.52 11.58
CA HIS A 100 13.89 6.55 11.28
C HIS A 100 14.15 7.19 9.90
N THR A 101 13.52 8.34 9.67
CA THR A 101 13.66 9.14 8.46
C THR A 101 14.50 10.39 8.72
N ASP A 102 15.30 10.79 7.73
CA ASP A 102 16.12 12.01 7.79
C ASP A 102 15.38 13.26 7.30
N PHE A 103 14.15 13.11 6.79
CA PHE A 103 13.32 14.22 6.28
C PHE A 103 12.58 15.00 7.38
N GLY A 104 12.88 14.73 8.65
CA GLY A 104 12.31 15.43 9.81
C GLY A 104 11.00 14.83 10.34
N TRP A 105 10.59 15.29 11.52
CA TRP A 105 9.48 14.71 12.26
C TRP A 105 8.11 14.88 11.58
N ILE A 106 7.89 15.98 10.84
CA ILE A 106 6.64 16.23 10.11
C ILE A 106 6.45 15.20 8.99
N PHE A 107 7.52 14.90 8.24
CA PHE A 107 7.50 13.85 7.22
C PHE A 107 7.16 12.49 7.85
N GLY A 108 7.86 12.14 8.94
CA GLY A 108 7.63 10.89 9.68
C GLY A 108 6.21 10.78 10.23
N MET A 109 5.59 11.89 10.69
CA MET A 109 4.20 11.91 11.12
C MET A 109 3.21 11.61 9.99
N GLY A 110 3.42 12.14 8.78
CA GLY A 110 2.57 11.83 7.62
C GLY A 110 2.57 10.34 7.30
N LEU A 111 3.76 9.72 7.20
CA LEU A 111 3.89 8.28 6.96
C LEU A 111 3.34 7.42 8.10
N THR A 112 3.49 7.88 9.34
CA THR A 112 2.94 7.22 10.54
C THR A 112 1.41 7.24 10.49
N ALA A 113 0.81 8.40 10.21
CA ALA A 113 -0.64 8.56 10.09
C ALA A 113 -1.21 7.67 8.98
N MET A 114 -0.55 7.62 7.82
CA MET A 114 -0.92 6.74 6.70
C MET A 114 -0.90 5.26 7.14
N SER A 115 0.17 4.82 7.80
CA SER A 115 0.32 3.43 8.25
C SER A 115 -0.75 3.05 9.29
N LEU A 116 -1.04 3.94 10.24
CA LEU A 116 -2.11 3.72 11.22
C LEU A 116 -3.49 3.69 10.56
N ALA A 117 -3.79 4.61 9.64
CA ALA A 117 -5.04 4.60 8.90
C ALA A 117 -5.22 3.28 8.14
N TRP A 118 -4.16 2.76 7.52
CA TRP A 118 -4.18 1.50 6.79
C TRP A 118 -4.47 0.29 7.69
N ILE A 119 -3.84 0.23 8.87
CA ILE A 119 -4.11 -0.80 9.88
C ILE A 119 -5.56 -0.70 10.38
N VAL A 120 -6.03 0.49 10.73
CA VAL A 120 -7.39 0.71 11.25
C VAL A 120 -8.44 0.31 10.22
N ALA A 121 -8.31 0.77 8.97
CA ALA A 121 -9.27 0.44 7.91
C ALA A 121 -9.34 -1.08 7.68
N THR A 122 -8.19 -1.75 7.63
CA THR A 122 -8.11 -3.20 7.44
C THR A 122 -8.66 -3.99 8.63
N SER A 123 -8.43 -3.48 9.84
CA SER A 123 -8.97 -4.07 11.07
C SER A 123 -10.49 -3.96 11.11
N PHE A 124 -11.06 -2.80 10.77
CA PHE A 124 -12.51 -2.62 10.69
C PHE A 124 -13.15 -3.46 9.59
N ALA A 125 -12.50 -3.60 8.43
CA ALA A 125 -12.94 -4.54 7.40
C ALA A 125 -13.01 -5.97 7.92
N THR A 126 -11.99 -6.40 8.68
CA THR A 126 -11.90 -7.75 9.27
C THR A 126 -12.94 -7.96 10.38
N ILE A 127 -13.11 -6.97 11.28
CA ILE A 127 -14.11 -7.03 12.35
C ILE A 127 -15.53 -7.09 11.76
N ALA A 128 -15.81 -6.30 10.72
CA ALA A 128 -17.12 -6.29 10.06
C ALA A 128 -17.48 -7.66 9.46
N ILE A 129 -16.54 -8.34 8.79
CA ILE A 129 -16.81 -9.68 8.23
C ILE A 129 -16.96 -10.75 9.32
N CYS A 130 -16.17 -10.67 10.41
CA CYS A 130 -16.32 -11.55 11.58
C CYS A 130 -17.67 -11.35 12.28
N ARG A 131 -18.24 -10.13 12.23
CA ARG A 131 -19.58 -9.81 12.73
C ARG A 131 -20.68 -10.02 11.70
N HIS A 132 -20.36 -10.59 10.53
CA HIS A 132 -21.29 -10.82 9.42
C HIS A 132 -21.97 -9.55 8.86
N VAL A 133 -21.36 -8.38 9.04
CA VAL A 133 -21.83 -7.09 8.50
C VAL A 133 -21.16 -6.83 7.15
N ILE A 134 -21.74 -7.41 6.09
CA ILE A 134 -21.12 -7.44 4.76
C ILE A 134 -20.93 -6.06 4.14
N GLU A 135 -21.92 -5.16 4.29
CA GLU A 135 -21.83 -3.81 3.73
C GLU A 135 -20.64 -3.04 4.29
N GLN A 136 -20.49 -3.02 5.62
CA GLN A 136 -19.34 -2.38 6.26
C GLN A 136 -18.01 -3.03 5.88
N HIS A 137 -17.96 -4.37 5.75
CA HIS A 137 -16.76 -5.06 5.27
C HIS A 137 -16.34 -4.54 3.90
N LEU A 138 -17.28 -4.43 2.94
CA LEU A 138 -16.99 -3.96 1.59
C LEU A 138 -16.47 -2.53 1.60
N GLU A 139 -17.12 -1.62 2.33
CA GLU A 139 -16.67 -0.23 2.38
C GLU A 139 -15.27 -0.08 3.01
N TRP A 140 -15.02 -0.76 4.12
CA TRP A 140 -13.71 -0.71 4.78
C TRP A 140 -12.62 -1.40 3.96
N MET A 141 -12.94 -2.44 3.19
CA MET A 141 -12.00 -3.04 2.23
C MET A 141 -11.64 -2.07 1.11
N ILE A 142 -12.58 -1.29 0.60
CA ILE A 142 -12.28 -0.25 -0.40
C ILE A 142 -11.34 0.80 0.21
N ARG A 143 -11.62 1.28 1.44
CA ARG A 143 -10.74 2.24 2.14
C ARG A 143 -9.34 1.67 2.39
N SER A 144 -9.25 0.42 2.86
CA SER A 144 -7.98 -0.30 3.03
C SER A 144 -7.19 -0.39 1.73
N TYR A 145 -7.87 -0.70 0.62
CA TYR A 145 -7.20 -0.85 -0.67
C TYR A 145 -6.75 0.49 -1.26
N VAL A 146 -7.53 1.56 -1.09
CA VAL A 146 -7.08 2.92 -1.42
C VAL A 146 -5.82 3.29 -0.65
N LEU A 147 -5.76 2.97 0.65
CA LEU A 147 -4.58 3.21 1.49
C LEU A 147 -3.36 2.36 1.09
N THR A 148 -3.59 1.18 0.50
CA THR A 148 -2.52 0.35 -0.08
C THR A 148 -1.81 1.07 -1.23
N PHE A 149 -2.49 1.99 -1.92
CA PHE A 149 -1.91 2.87 -2.94
C PHE A 149 -1.23 4.12 -2.37
N GLY A 150 -1.21 4.34 -1.05
CA GLY A 150 -0.64 5.55 -0.45
C GLY A 150 0.80 5.81 -0.92
N PHE A 151 1.67 4.79 -0.88
CA PHE A 151 3.06 4.96 -1.34
C PHE A 151 3.19 5.10 -2.87
N VAL A 152 2.20 4.63 -3.63
CA VAL A 152 2.12 4.85 -5.08
C VAL A 152 1.81 6.33 -5.35
N THR A 153 0.78 6.87 -4.69
CA THR A 153 0.40 8.28 -4.76
C THR A 153 1.54 9.17 -4.31
N PHE A 154 2.19 8.84 -3.19
CA PHE A 154 3.39 9.51 -2.69
C PHE A 154 4.48 9.65 -3.77
N ARG A 155 4.82 8.55 -4.48
CA ARG A 155 5.84 8.57 -5.55
C ARG A 155 5.39 9.38 -6.76
N MET A 156 4.12 9.29 -7.15
CA MET A 156 3.60 10.11 -8.24
C MET A 156 3.62 11.60 -7.91
N PHE A 157 3.26 11.96 -6.68
CA PHE A 157 3.21 13.35 -6.22
C PHE A 157 4.63 13.93 -6.08
N THR A 158 5.55 13.22 -5.43
CA THR A 158 6.97 13.64 -5.35
C THR A 158 7.59 13.82 -6.73
N GLY A 159 7.39 12.87 -7.65
CA GLY A 159 7.88 12.98 -9.02
C GLY A 159 7.30 14.18 -9.77
N SER A 160 6.01 14.48 -9.57
CA SER A 160 5.35 15.65 -10.18
C SER A 160 5.93 16.97 -9.65
N LEU A 161 6.14 17.09 -8.34
CA LEU A 161 6.75 18.28 -7.74
C LEU A 161 8.20 18.47 -8.21
N GLN A 162 8.95 17.36 -8.35
CA GLN A 162 10.33 17.39 -8.82
C GLN A 162 10.42 17.86 -10.28
N VAL A 163 9.56 17.35 -11.17
CA VAL A 163 9.49 17.80 -12.57
C VAL A 163 9.08 19.27 -12.67
N ALA A 164 8.17 19.72 -11.80
CA ALA A 164 7.74 21.12 -11.76
C ALA A 164 8.81 22.06 -11.17
N GLY A 165 9.86 21.53 -10.52
CA GLY A 165 10.89 22.32 -9.86
C GLY A 165 10.38 23.12 -8.66
N VAL A 166 9.32 22.65 -7.99
CA VAL A 166 8.66 23.38 -6.90
C VAL A 166 9.22 22.94 -5.54
N GLY A 167 9.82 23.87 -4.81
CA GLY A 167 10.35 23.64 -3.46
C GLY A 167 11.63 22.79 -3.42
N THR A 168 12.20 22.67 -2.23
CA THR A 168 13.34 21.81 -1.92
C THR A 168 12.92 20.35 -1.79
N THR A 169 13.87 19.41 -1.89
CA THR A 169 13.59 17.97 -1.70
C THR A 169 12.92 17.68 -0.36
N GLN A 170 13.34 18.36 0.72
CA GLN A 170 12.72 18.19 2.04
C GLN A 170 11.27 18.65 2.06
N GLU A 171 10.96 19.80 1.46
CA GLU A 171 9.59 20.31 1.35
C GLU A 171 8.72 19.39 0.49
N GLN A 172 9.25 18.91 -0.65
CA GLN A 172 8.54 17.99 -1.55
C GLN A 172 8.19 16.67 -0.86
N MET A 173 9.17 16.04 -0.20
CA MET A 173 8.96 14.79 0.54
C MET A 173 7.95 14.99 1.68
N THR A 174 8.10 16.08 2.44
CA THR A 174 7.21 16.41 3.56
C THR A 174 5.78 16.66 3.10
N ALA A 175 5.58 17.40 2.01
CA ALA A 175 4.25 17.64 1.46
C ALA A 175 3.62 16.34 0.95
N ALA A 176 4.41 15.51 0.26
CA ALA A 176 3.93 14.26 -0.30
C ALA A 176 3.55 13.23 0.75
N SER A 177 4.16 13.21 1.94
CA SER A 177 3.85 12.21 2.96
C SER A 177 2.44 12.30 3.55
N TRP A 178 1.67 13.33 3.18
CA TRP A 178 0.27 13.53 3.54
C TRP A 178 -0.72 13.13 2.43
N PHE A 179 -0.23 12.59 1.31
CA PHE A 179 -1.02 12.06 0.18
C PHE A 179 -0.81 10.55 0.03
#